data_AF-A0A7W7SVT1-F1
#
_entry.id   AF-A0A7W7SVT1-F1
#
_cell.length_a   1.000
_cell.length_b   1.000
_cell.length_c   1.000
_cell.angle_alpha   90.00
_cell.angle_beta   90.00
_cell.angle_gamma   90.00
#
_symmetry.space_group_name_H-M   'P 1'
#
loop_
_entity.id
_entity.type
_entity.pdbx_description
1 polymer ?
#
loop_
_entity_poly.entity_id
_entity_poly.type
_entity_poly.pdbx_seq_one_letter_code
_entity_poly.pdbx_strand_id
1 'polypeptide(L)'
;MQSLEKMDAFRAMVNEVTMTADERLGYRLETAAGTFAVELLRLRESAGTPSFRELAKRTHYSRTALSTAVAGRVLPSLPVTLAFVAACGGDEQEWRKRWQQANRRLDVSAAGILERPVIARPAGSPQAVVDGADPERAGCGFDAVTLDAQKVAISETQLVGQVQLRYSPWGRAAWSRFEGTSGLDHLATTNQVEIHMEIERGDGLTRTVEKQEYIHDYMWSMILLVGPDPVRARVQVLINGRLMGAGETLALSLS
;
A
#
# COMPACT_ATOMS: atom_id res chain seq x y z
N MET A 1 17.25 -26.02 26.91
CA MET A 1 17.98 -25.30 25.84
C MET A 1 17.04 -24.62 24.84
N GLN A 2 16.04 -25.33 24.28
CA GLN A 2 15.03 -24.76 23.35
C GLN A 2 14.13 -23.64 23.94
N SER A 3 14.00 -23.55 25.27
CA SER A 3 13.16 -22.52 25.92
C SER A 3 13.87 -21.18 26.11
N LEU A 4 15.20 -21.15 26.11
CA LEU A 4 16.01 -19.93 26.23
C LEU A 4 16.11 -19.23 24.87
N GLU A 5 16.33 -19.98 23.78
CA GLU A 5 16.34 -19.43 22.41
C GLU A 5 14.99 -18.80 22.01
N LYS A 6 13.86 -19.42 22.40
CA LYS A 6 12.53 -18.84 22.19
C LYS A 6 12.30 -17.57 23.01
N MET A 7 12.87 -17.49 24.21
CA MET A 7 12.79 -16.31 25.06
C MET A 7 13.67 -15.18 24.54
N ASP A 8 14.83 -15.48 23.96
CA ASP A 8 15.73 -14.50 23.34
C ASP A 8 15.18 -13.99 22.01
N ALA A 9 14.57 -14.86 21.19
CA ALA A 9 13.83 -14.45 20.00
C ALA A 9 12.60 -13.59 20.34
N PHE A 10 11.87 -13.94 21.41
CA PHE A 10 10.76 -13.14 21.92
C PHE A 10 11.25 -11.79 22.50
N ARG A 11 12.38 -11.77 23.21
CA ARG A 11 13.02 -10.55 23.70
C ARG A 11 13.50 -9.65 22.56
N ALA A 12 14.09 -10.22 21.51
CA ALA A 12 14.50 -9.48 20.31
C ALA A 12 13.29 -8.86 19.59
N MET A 13 12.19 -9.60 19.49
CA MET A 13 10.93 -9.11 18.89
C MET A 13 10.25 -8.03 19.76
N VAL A 14 10.29 -8.17 21.08
CA VAL A 14 9.80 -7.13 22.01
C VAL A 14 10.66 -5.87 21.93
N ASN A 15 11.99 -6.01 21.77
CA ASN A 15 12.91 -4.88 21.60
C ASN A 15 12.66 -4.13 20.26
N GLU A 16 12.29 -4.81 19.18
CA GLU A 16 11.99 -4.17 17.88
C GLU A 16 10.79 -3.21 17.95
N VAL A 17 9.81 -3.52 18.82
CA VAL A 17 8.61 -2.71 19.05
C VAL A 17 8.92 -1.46 19.90
N THR A 18 9.93 -1.52 20.77
CA THR A 18 10.37 -0.41 21.65
C THR A 18 11.52 0.44 21.09
N MET A 19 12.16 0.05 19.99
CA MET A 19 13.24 0.82 19.35
C MET A 19 12.77 2.19 18.83
N THR A 20 13.63 3.18 19.02
CA THR A 20 13.44 4.53 18.48
C THR A 20 13.57 4.53 16.95
N ALA A 21 13.07 5.59 16.29
CA ALA A 21 13.11 5.69 14.82
C ALA A 21 14.54 5.66 14.24
N ASP A 22 15.52 6.16 15.01
CA ASP A 22 16.94 6.22 14.63
C ASP A 22 17.61 4.84 14.75
N GLU A 23 17.33 4.10 15.82
CA GLU A 23 17.78 2.71 16.00
C GLU A 23 17.16 1.76 14.97
N ARG A 24 15.89 1.98 14.58
CA ARG A 24 15.23 1.23 13.50
C ARG A 24 15.83 1.49 12.13
N LEU A 25 16.36 2.69 11.89
CA LEU A 25 17.06 3.02 10.65
C LEU A 25 18.45 2.37 10.65
N GLY A 26 19.16 2.39 11.79
CA GLY A 26 20.42 1.68 12.00
C GLY A 26 20.30 0.17 11.76
N TYR A 27 19.31 -0.48 12.37
CA TYR A 27 19.06 -1.91 12.19
C TYR A 27 18.67 -2.29 10.75
N ARG A 28 17.88 -1.45 10.06
CA ARG A 28 17.59 -1.67 8.63
C ARG A 28 18.85 -1.66 7.79
N LEU A 29 19.80 -0.76 8.08
CA LEU A 29 21.07 -0.67 7.35
C LEU A 29 21.99 -1.88 7.58
N GLU A 30 21.90 -2.55 8.74
CA GLU A 30 22.70 -3.76 9.04
C GLU A 30 22.29 -4.98 8.21
N THR A 31 21.04 -5.01 7.71
CA THR A 31 20.57 -6.13 6.89
C THR A 31 21.02 -6.00 5.43
N ALA A 32 21.30 -7.14 4.78
CA ALA A 32 21.63 -7.16 3.35
C ALA A 32 20.50 -6.58 2.47
N ALA A 33 19.23 -6.78 2.86
CA ALA A 33 18.08 -6.19 2.18
C ALA A 33 18.00 -4.67 2.33
N GLY A 34 18.25 -4.13 3.51
CA GLY A 34 18.24 -2.68 3.73
C GLY A 34 19.45 -1.97 3.12
N THR A 35 20.64 -2.55 3.17
CA THR A 35 21.80 -2.04 2.42
C THR A 35 21.47 -1.97 0.91
N PHE A 36 20.89 -3.03 0.36
CA PHE A 36 20.52 -3.08 -1.06
C PHE A 36 19.43 -2.05 -1.44
N ALA A 37 18.45 -1.83 -0.56
CA ALA A 37 17.43 -0.81 -0.76
C ALA A 37 18.00 0.61 -0.79
N VAL A 38 18.99 0.92 0.07
CA VAL A 38 19.70 2.21 0.03
C VAL A 38 20.47 2.38 -1.28
N GLU A 39 21.11 1.33 -1.78
CA GLU A 39 21.76 1.38 -3.09
C GLU A 39 20.75 1.70 -4.20
N LEU A 40 19.55 1.08 -4.19
CA LEU A 40 18.50 1.39 -5.17
C LEU A 40 17.98 2.84 -5.04
N LEU A 41 17.89 3.37 -3.82
CA LEU A 41 17.53 4.77 -3.61
C LEU A 41 18.60 5.71 -4.16
N ARG A 42 19.88 5.40 -3.96
CA ARG A 42 20.99 6.17 -4.56
C ARG A 42 20.96 6.14 -6.08
N LEU A 43 20.65 4.99 -6.69
CA LEU A 43 20.45 4.91 -8.14
C LEU A 43 19.31 5.83 -8.58
N ARG A 44 18.19 5.80 -7.86
CA ARG A 44 17.05 6.67 -8.14
C ARG A 44 17.40 8.15 -8.01
N GLU A 45 18.18 8.53 -7.00
CA GLU A 45 18.70 9.90 -6.86
C GLU A 45 19.58 10.31 -8.04
N SER A 46 20.50 9.43 -8.47
CA SER A 46 21.35 9.69 -9.64
C SER A 46 20.56 9.83 -10.96
N ALA A 47 19.36 9.24 -11.02
CA ALA A 47 18.44 9.35 -12.14
C ALA A 47 17.52 10.59 -12.09
N GLY A 48 17.74 11.52 -11.15
CA GLY A 48 16.91 12.72 -10.97
C GLY A 48 15.65 12.49 -10.13
N THR A 49 15.65 11.43 -9.32
CA THR A 49 14.59 11.10 -8.35
C THR A 49 13.19 10.91 -8.97
N PRO A 50 13.04 10.13 -10.07
CA PRO A 50 11.74 9.89 -10.69
C PRO A 50 10.73 9.34 -9.67
N SER A 51 9.49 9.79 -9.72
CA SER A 51 8.45 9.30 -8.79
C SER A 51 8.18 7.81 -9.02
N PHE A 52 7.72 7.08 -8.00
CA PHE A 52 7.34 5.66 -8.18
C PHE A 52 6.21 5.49 -9.19
N ARG A 53 5.40 6.53 -9.43
CA ARG A 53 4.38 6.54 -10.49
C ARG A 53 5.01 6.66 -11.88
N GLU A 54 6.03 7.50 -12.03
CA GLU A 54 6.79 7.61 -13.27
C GLU A 54 7.54 6.32 -13.58
N LEU A 55 8.15 5.72 -12.57
CA LEU A 55 8.75 4.39 -12.67
C LEU A 55 7.70 3.31 -13.01
N ALA A 56 6.49 3.37 -12.43
CA ALA A 56 5.39 2.46 -12.77
C ALA A 56 4.86 2.63 -14.20
N LYS A 57 5.08 3.79 -14.84
CA LYS A 57 4.78 3.99 -16.28
C LYS A 57 5.89 3.45 -17.17
N ARG A 58 7.14 3.57 -16.72
CA ARG A 58 8.34 3.09 -17.43
C ARG A 58 8.56 1.59 -17.27
N THR A 59 7.93 0.99 -16.27
CA THR A 59 8.00 -0.43 -15.94
C THR A 59 6.61 -1.06 -16.03
N HIS A 60 6.54 -2.39 -16.16
CA HIS A 60 5.28 -3.13 -16.07
C HIS A 60 4.88 -3.46 -14.61
N TYR A 61 5.42 -2.72 -13.63
CA TYR A 61 5.22 -2.98 -12.20
C TYR A 61 4.43 -1.87 -11.52
N SER A 62 3.62 -2.25 -10.53
CA SER A 62 2.81 -1.30 -9.78
C SER A 62 3.67 -0.38 -8.91
N ARG A 63 3.16 0.84 -8.65
CA ARG A 63 3.77 1.80 -7.71
C ARG A 63 4.08 1.16 -6.37
N THR A 64 3.15 0.37 -5.82
CA THR A 64 3.29 -0.32 -4.53
C THR A 64 4.42 -1.35 -4.55
N ALA A 65 4.58 -2.10 -5.65
CA ALA A 65 5.70 -3.04 -5.78
C ALA A 65 7.05 -2.30 -5.82
N LEU A 66 7.12 -1.17 -6.52
CA LEU A 66 8.34 -0.36 -6.65
C LEU A 66 8.71 0.38 -5.35
N SER A 67 7.73 0.90 -4.60
CA SER A 67 8.00 1.51 -3.29
C SER A 67 8.43 0.47 -2.27
N THR A 68 7.81 -0.72 -2.30
CA THR A 68 8.19 -1.85 -1.44
C THR A 68 9.61 -2.33 -1.74
N ALA A 69 10.02 -2.32 -3.02
CA ALA A 69 11.35 -2.75 -3.45
C ALA A 69 12.49 -1.92 -2.81
N VAL A 70 12.22 -0.68 -2.43
CA VAL A 70 13.20 0.22 -1.80
C VAL A 70 12.92 0.47 -0.31
N ALA A 71 11.98 -0.25 0.29
CA ALA A 71 11.64 -0.13 1.71
C ALA A 71 12.67 -0.81 2.64
N GLY A 72 13.50 -1.71 2.10
CA GLY A 72 14.60 -2.36 2.83
C GLY A 72 14.17 -3.43 3.85
N ARG A 73 12.91 -3.86 3.84
CA ARG A 73 12.39 -4.92 4.73
C ARG A 73 12.66 -6.32 4.19
N VAL A 74 12.56 -6.48 2.87
CA VAL A 74 12.80 -7.73 2.14
C VAL A 74 13.57 -7.42 0.87
N LEU A 75 14.40 -8.36 0.40
CA LEU A 75 15.06 -8.19 -0.88
C LEU A 75 13.99 -8.28 -1.99
N PRO A 76 13.86 -7.27 -2.88
CA PRO A 76 12.94 -7.34 -4.00
C PRO A 76 13.26 -8.51 -4.92
N SER A 77 12.28 -9.02 -5.66
CA SER A 77 12.54 -10.04 -6.68
C SER A 77 13.44 -9.49 -7.79
N LEU A 78 14.29 -10.37 -8.36
CA LEU A 78 15.20 -9.99 -9.45
C LEU A 78 14.49 -9.27 -10.63
N PRO A 79 13.31 -9.71 -11.10
CA PRO A 79 12.57 -8.99 -12.15
C PRO A 79 12.19 -7.55 -11.77
N VAL A 80 11.74 -7.32 -10.53
CA VAL A 80 11.38 -5.98 -10.04
C VAL A 80 12.62 -5.09 -9.92
N THR A 81 13.73 -5.65 -9.44
CA THR A 81 15.03 -4.94 -9.37
C THR A 81 15.49 -4.49 -10.75
N LEU A 82 15.50 -5.39 -11.74
CA LEU A 82 16.01 -5.06 -13.07
C LEU A 82 15.12 -4.03 -13.77
N ALA A 83 13.79 -4.12 -13.62
CA ALA A 83 12.89 -3.11 -14.16
C ALA A 83 13.10 -1.73 -13.49
N PHE A 84 13.30 -1.69 -12.17
CA PHE A 84 13.61 -0.46 -11.45
C PHE A 84 14.94 0.15 -11.94
N VAL A 85 15.97 -0.68 -12.11
CA VAL A 85 17.29 -0.28 -12.56
C VAL A 85 17.25 0.26 -13.98
N ALA A 86 16.60 -0.45 -14.90
CA ALA A 86 16.41 -0.03 -16.28
C ALA A 86 15.66 1.30 -16.37
N ALA A 87 14.59 1.48 -15.58
CA ALA A 87 13.81 2.72 -15.56
C ALA A 87 14.57 3.93 -14.95
N CYS A 88 15.60 3.65 -14.14
CA CYS A 88 16.54 4.64 -13.60
C CYS A 88 17.84 4.75 -14.45
N GLY A 89 17.97 4.02 -15.56
CA GLY A 89 19.13 4.09 -16.44
C GLY A 89 20.41 3.41 -15.91
N GLY A 90 20.29 2.49 -14.96
CA GLY A 90 21.44 1.72 -14.45
C GLY A 90 21.75 0.46 -15.30
N ASP A 91 22.93 -0.14 -15.09
CA ASP A 91 23.34 -1.37 -15.77
C ASP A 91 22.69 -2.61 -15.15
N GLU A 92 21.75 -3.22 -15.87
CA GLU A 92 21.05 -4.44 -15.46
C GLU A 92 21.99 -5.62 -15.14
N GLN A 93 23.13 -5.77 -15.83
CA GLN A 93 24.06 -6.87 -15.57
C GLN A 93 24.82 -6.69 -14.27
N GLU A 94 25.26 -5.45 -14.00
CA GLU A 94 25.90 -5.10 -12.73
C GLU A 94 24.93 -5.29 -11.56
N TRP A 95 23.71 -4.79 -11.71
CA TRP A 95 22.67 -4.90 -10.69
C TRP A 95 22.20 -6.33 -10.45
N ARG A 96 22.21 -7.19 -11.48
CA ARG A 96 21.99 -8.63 -11.31
C ARG A 96 23.06 -9.28 -10.42
N LYS A 97 24.34 -8.92 -10.60
CA LYS A 97 25.44 -9.46 -9.77
C LYS A 97 25.32 -8.98 -8.32
N ARG A 98 25.01 -7.69 -8.12
CA ARG A 98 24.77 -7.11 -6.79
C ARG A 98 23.59 -7.78 -6.09
N TRP A 99 22.49 -7.98 -6.81
CA TRP A 99 21.31 -8.70 -6.31
C TRP A 99 21.66 -10.13 -5.89
N GLN A 100 22.41 -10.88 -6.70
CA GLN A 100 22.86 -12.24 -6.37
C GLN A 100 23.79 -12.26 -5.14
N GLN A 101 24.60 -11.23 -4.94
CA GLN A 101 25.44 -11.11 -3.75
C GLN A 101 24.61 -10.83 -2.50
N ALA A 102 23.62 -9.92 -2.59
CA ALA A 102 22.68 -9.66 -1.50
C ALA A 102 21.84 -10.90 -1.16
N ASN A 103 21.33 -11.61 -2.17
CA ASN A 103 20.58 -12.86 -1.98
C ASN A 103 21.43 -13.93 -1.30
N ARG A 104 22.71 -14.10 -1.71
CA ARG A 104 23.63 -15.04 -1.05
C ARG A 104 23.90 -14.68 0.42
N ARG A 105 24.01 -13.40 0.76
CA ARG A 105 24.18 -12.96 2.16
C ARG A 105 22.93 -13.26 3.00
N LEU A 106 21.75 -13.17 2.38
CA LEU A 106 20.50 -13.60 3.00
C LEU A 106 20.41 -15.12 3.10
N ASP A 107 20.80 -15.88 2.08
CA ASP A 107 20.81 -17.35 2.09
C ASP A 107 21.78 -17.91 3.15
N VAL A 108 22.93 -17.27 3.36
CA VAL A 108 23.90 -17.64 4.40
C VAL A 108 23.40 -17.28 5.80
N SER A 109 22.52 -16.28 5.95
CA SER A 109 21.78 -16.03 7.20
C SER A 109 20.54 -16.93 7.35
N ALA A 110 19.94 -17.37 6.23
CA ALA A 110 18.72 -18.16 6.16
C ALA A 110 18.95 -19.68 6.18
N ALA A 111 20.21 -20.15 6.18
CA ALA A 111 20.54 -21.54 6.51
C ALA A 111 20.10 -21.94 7.94
N GLY A 112 19.56 -21.01 8.72
CA GLY A 112 18.83 -21.28 9.97
C GLY A 112 17.32 -21.51 9.83
N ILE A 113 16.60 -20.90 8.87
CA ILE A 113 15.14 -21.04 8.74
C ILE A 113 14.72 -20.76 7.29
N LEU A 114 14.20 -21.78 6.59
CA LEU A 114 13.54 -21.63 5.30
C LEU A 114 12.17 -20.94 5.47
N GLU A 115 12.05 -19.66 5.12
CA GLU A 115 10.74 -19.00 5.03
C GLU A 115 10.32 -18.74 3.58
N ARG A 116 9.13 -19.25 3.23
CA ARG A 116 8.37 -18.97 2.00
C ARG A 116 8.05 -17.46 1.91
N PRO A 117 7.76 -16.91 0.72
CA PRO A 117 7.44 -15.49 0.57
C PRO A 117 6.28 -15.12 1.50
N VAL A 118 6.58 -14.27 2.49
CA VAL A 118 5.59 -13.70 3.38
C VAL A 118 4.82 -12.65 2.60
N ILE A 119 3.58 -12.98 2.22
CA ILE A 119 2.60 -11.97 1.85
C ILE A 119 2.51 -11.01 3.03
N ALA A 120 2.82 -9.73 2.82
CA ALA A 120 2.80 -8.74 3.88
C ALA A 120 1.45 -8.80 4.59
N ARG A 121 1.44 -9.22 5.86
CA ARG A 121 0.25 -9.14 6.69
C ARG A 121 -0.13 -7.67 6.86
N PRO A 122 -1.42 -7.31 6.80
CA PRO A 122 -1.89 -5.99 7.17
C PRO A 122 -1.32 -5.59 8.53
N ALA A 123 -1.05 -4.30 8.71
CA ALA A 123 -0.70 -3.79 10.03
C ALA A 123 -1.89 -4.01 10.98
N GLY A 124 -1.68 -4.75 12.07
CA GLY A 124 -2.69 -5.04 13.10
C GLY A 124 -3.13 -6.50 13.19
N SER A 125 -3.90 -6.82 14.23
CA SER A 125 -4.44 -8.17 14.44
C SER A 125 -5.50 -8.48 13.37
N PRO A 126 -5.54 -9.71 12.82
CA PRO A 126 -6.63 -10.13 11.92
C PRO A 126 -8.01 -9.82 12.51
N GLN A 127 -8.95 -9.46 11.64
CA GLN A 127 -10.35 -9.20 12.00
C GLN A 127 -11.28 -10.23 11.36
N ALA A 128 -12.44 -10.46 11.97
CA ALA A 128 -13.52 -11.18 11.32
C ALA A 128 -14.09 -10.34 10.17
N VAL A 129 -14.61 -11.01 9.14
CA VAL A 129 -15.30 -10.33 8.03
C VAL A 129 -16.71 -9.95 8.48
N VAL A 130 -16.87 -8.71 8.94
CA VAL A 130 -18.12 -8.12 9.44
C VAL A 130 -18.25 -6.68 8.97
N ASP A 131 -19.46 -6.12 8.99
CA ASP A 131 -19.69 -4.70 8.74
C ASP A 131 -18.79 -3.85 9.66
N GLY A 132 -18.09 -2.88 9.07
CA GLY A 132 -17.16 -2.00 9.78
C GLY A 132 -15.75 -2.55 9.99
N ALA A 133 -15.42 -3.75 9.49
CA ALA A 133 -14.04 -4.26 9.53
C ALA A 133 -13.14 -3.57 8.50
N ASP A 134 -11.84 -3.51 8.79
CA ASP A 134 -10.86 -3.02 7.81
C ASP A 134 -10.65 -4.08 6.72
N PRO A 135 -10.73 -3.72 5.42
CA PRO A 135 -10.65 -4.67 4.32
C PRO A 135 -9.33 -5.45 4.27
N GLU A 136 -8.22 -4.83 4.65
CA GLU A 136 -6.93 -5.51 4.67
C GLU A 136 -6.86 -6.47 5.86
N ARG A 137 -7.19 -6.01 7.08
CA ARG A 137 -7.17 -6.85 8.30
C ARG A 137 -8.19 -7.98 8.29
N ALA A 138 -9.30 -7.82 7.59
CA ALA A 138 -10.27 -8.88 7.33
C ALA A 138 -9.82 -9.85 6.23
N GLY A 139 -8.72 -9.54 5.53
CA GLY A 139 -8.23 -10.34 4.40
C GLY A 139 -9.11 -10.24 3.17
N CYS A 140 -9.93 -9.20 3.01
CA CYS A 140 -10.74 -9.01 1.80
C CYS A 140 -9.92 -8.43 0.64
N GLY A 141 -8.72 -7.89 0.88
CA GLY A 141 -7.91 -7.25 -0.16
C GLY A 141 -7.36 -8.19 -1.24
N PHE A 142 -7.15 -9.49 -0.97
CA PHE A 142 -6.37 -10.37 -1.86
C PHE A 142 -7.07 -10.75 -3.17
N ASP A 143 -8.40 -10.85 -3.18
CA ASP A 143 -9.20 -11.19 -4.36
C ASP A 143 -10.07 -10.01 -4.84
N ALA A 144 -9.81 -8.83 -4.28
CA ALA A 144 -10.66 -7.68 -4.46
C ALA A 144 -10.62 -7.14 -5.90
N VAL A 145 -11.79 -7.08 -6.53
CA VAL A 145 -12.02 -6.48 -7.85
C VAL A 145 -12.62 -5.08 -7.73
N THR A 146 -12.44 -4.26 -8.76
CA THR A 146 -13.12 -2.97 -8.87
C THR A 146 -14.35 -3.15 -9.74
N LEU A 147 -15.54 -2.87 -9.19
CA LEU A 147 -16.82 -3.04 -9.87
C LEU A 147 -17.25 -1.79 -10.63
N ASP A 148 -16.98 -0.62 -10.07
CA ASP A 148 -17.20 0.68 -10.70
C ASP A 148 -16.15 1.68 -10.20
N ALA A 149 -15.85 2.68 -11.03
CA ALA A 149 -14.92 3.74 -10.70
C ALA A 149 -15.38 5.07 -11.30
N GLN A 150 -15.42 6.12 -10.49
CA GLN A 150 -15.81 7.45 -10.92
C GLN A 150 -14.76 8.51 -10.60
N LYS A 151 -14.52 9.37 -11.58
CA LYS A 151 -13.58 10.49 -11.49
C LYS A 151 -14.08 11.51 -10.47
N VAL A 152 -13.15 12.03 -9.66
CA VAL A 152 -13.40 13.11 -8.70
C VAL A 152 -12.60 14.32 -9.14
N ALA A 153 -13.29 15.41 -9.45
CA ALA A 153 -12.69 16.67 -9.88
C ALA A 153 -13.08 17.81 -8.93
N ILE A 154 -12.22 18.82 -8.81
CA ILE A 154 -12.49 20.05 -8.04
C ILE A 154 -12.80 21.26 -8.92
N SER A 155 -12.64 21.10 -10.24
CA SER A 155 -13.08 22.03 -11.27
C SER A 155 -13.26 21.25 -12.59
N GLU A 156 -13.77 21.89 -13.64
CA GLU A 156 -13.94 21.27 -14.96
C GLU A 156 -12.64 20.71 -15.54
N THR A 157 -11.49 21.29 -15.18
CA THR A 157 -10.18 20.95 -15.74
C THR A 157 -9.28 20.24 -14.73
N GLN A 158 -9.62 20.26 -13.44
CA GLN A 158 -8.76 19.76 -12.38
C GLN A 158 -9.33 18.50 -11.74
N LEU A 159 -8.92 17.36 -12.29
CA LEU A 159 -9.14 16.04 -11.70
C LEU A 159 -8.22 15.85 -10.50
N VAL A 160 -8.77 15.39 -9.37
CA VAL A 160 -8.00 15.13 -8.14
C VAL A 160 -7.89 13.66 -7.80
N GLY A 161 -8.80 12.81 -8.28
CA GLY A 161 -8.71 11.38 -8.03
C GLY A 161 -9.84 10.59 -8.67
N GLN A 162 -10.05 9.39 -8.16
CA GLN A 162 -11.21 8.57 -8.46
C GLN A 162 -11.67 7.80 -7.23
N VAL A 163 -12.98 7.68 -7.07
CA VAL A 163 -13.61 6.73 -6.15
C VAL A 163 -13.78 5.41 -6.87
N GLN A 164 -13.56 4.30 -6.17
CA GLN A 164 -13.70 2.93 -6.67
C GLN A 164 -14.59 2.15 -5.69
N LEU A 165 -15.58 1.45 -6.23
CA LEU A 165 -16.32 0.43 -5.49
C LEU A 165 -15.54 -0.88 -5.59
N ARG A 166 -14.93 -1.28 -4.47
CA ARG A 166 -14.16 -2.51 -4.34
C ARG A 166 -15.05 -3.63 -3.81
N TYR A 167 -14.82 -4.86 -4.27
CA TYR A 167 -15.56 -6.04 -3.83
C TYR A 167 -14.66 -7.26 -3.74
N SER A 168 -14.79 -8.02 -2.66
CA SER A 168 -14.15 -9.32 -2.43
C SER A 168 -15.19 -10.43 -2.60
N PRO A 169 -15.06 -11.30 -3.62
CA PRO A 169 -15.89 -12.50 -3.75
C PRO A 169 -15.81 -13.45 -2.55
N TRP A 170 -14.60 -13.68 -2.01
CA TRP A 170 -14.38 -14.55 -0.86
C TRP A 170 -15.00 -14.00 0.42
N GLY A 171 -14.74 -12.73 0.73
CA GLY A 171 -15.27 -12.07 1.92
C GLY A 171 -16.74 -11.68 1.79
N ARG A 172 -17.28 -11.71 0.57
CA ARG A 172 -18.61 -11.18 0.22
C ARG A 172 -18.82 -9.76 0.77
N ALA A 173 -17.77 -8.94 0.67
CA ALA A 173 -17.72 -7.63 1.26
C ALA A 173 -17.30 -6.57 0.23
N ALA A 174 -17.82 -5.37 0.38
CA ALA A 174 -17.51 -4.23 -0.48
C ALA A 174 -17.04 -3.03 0.36
N TRP A 175 -16.26 -2.13 -0.25
CA TRP A 175 -15.81 -0.89 0.37
C TRP A 175 -15.53 0.19 -0.67
N SER A 176 -15.49 1.44 -0.21
CA SER A 176 -15.04 2.57 -1.00
C SER A 176 -13.52 2.66 -0.96
N ARG A 177 -12.88 2.87 -2.12
CA ARG A 177 -11.45 3.17 -2.22
C ARG A 177 -11.23 4.45 -3.00
N PHE A 178 -10.44 5.36 -2.47
CA PHE A 178 -9.98 6.55 -3.17
C PHE A 178 -8.57 6.37 -3.70
N GLU A 179 -8.36 6.76 -4.96
CA GLU A 179 -7.04 6.86 -5.58
C GLU A 179 -6.80 8.31 -6.01
N GLY A 180 -5.83 8.96 -5.37
CA GLY A 180 -5.42 10.33 -5.70
C GLY A 180 -4.63 10.42 -7.01
N THR A 181 -4.76 11.54 -7.69
CA THR A 181 -3.93 11.91 -8.84
C THR A 181 -2.67 12.64 -8.39
N SER A 182 -1.70 12.79 -9.30
CA SER A 182 -0.52 13.61 -9.02
C SER A 182 -0.86 15.09 -8.85
N GLY A 183 -1.97 15.56 -9.43
CA GLY A 183 -2.47 16.90 -9.17
C GLY A 183 -2.87 17.09 -7.71
N LEU A 184 -3.46 16.07 -7.08
CA LEU A 184 -3.79 16.10 -5.66
C LEU A 184 -2.55 15.98 -4.77
N ASP A 185 -1.54 15.18 -5.15
CA ASP A 185 -0.27 15.11 -4.43
C ASP A 185 0.40 16.49 -4.32
N HIS A 186 0.40 17.25 -5.42
CA HIS A 186 0.93 18.61 -5.42
C HIS A 186 0.12 19.57 -4.54
N LEU A 187 -1.21 19.47 -4.57
CA LEU A 187 -2.08 20.27 -3.71
C LEU A 187 -1.81 19.98 -2.22
N ALA A 188 -1.64 18.70 -1.86
CA ALA A 188 -1.38 18.27 -0.50
C ALA A 188 0.00 18.69 0.03
N THR A 189 0.91 19.18 -0.82
CA THR A 189 2.22 19.70 -0.38
C THR A 189 2.08 21.02 0.39
N THR A 190 1.05 21.81 0.09
CA THR A 190 0.85 23.16 0.66
C THR A 190 -0.52 23.35 1.29
N ASN A 191 -1.39 22.35 1.21
CA ASN A 191 -2.74 22.39 1.76
C ASN A 191 -3.00 21.15 2.61
N GLN A 192 -3.81 21.32 3.65
CA GLN A 192 -4.36 20.18 4.37
C GLN A 192 -5.46 19.57 3.51
N VAL A 193 -5.28 18.31 3.11
CA VAL A 193 -6.25 17.60 2.26
C VAL A 193 -6.86 16.46 3.07
N GLU A 194 -8.18 16.47 3.21
CA GLU A 194 -8.94 15.41 3.86
C GLU A 194 -9.78 14.67 2.83
N ILE A 195 -9.77 13.34 2.92
CA ILE A 195 -10.57 12.46 2.09
C ILE A 195 -11.61 11.80 2.98
N HIS A 196 -12.89 12.02 2.67
CA HIS A 196 -13.99 11.32 3.31
C HIS A 196 -14.47 10.22 2.39
N MET A 197 -14.30 8.97 2.79
CA MET A 197 -14.74 7.80 2.03
C MET A 197 -15.96 7.21 2.70
N GLU A 198 -17.00 6.97 1.92
CA GLU A 198 -18.25 6.38 2.40
C GLU A 198 -18.60 5.18 1.53
N ILE A 199 -19.08 4.11 2.15
CA ILE A 199 -19.86 3.09 1.47
C ILE A 199 -21.21 2.97 2.17
N GLU A 200 -22.28 2.91 1.38
CA GLU A 200 -23.65 2.73 1.86
C GLU A 200 -24.28 1.48 1.23
N ARG A 201 -25.14 0.83 2.01
CA ARG A 201 -26.10 -0.15 1.52
C ARG A 201 -27.44 0.56 1.24
N GLY A 202 -28.15 0.14 0.21
CA GLY A 202 -29.44 0.69 -0.20
C GLY A 202 -30.59 0.52 0.80
N ASP A 203 -30.32 -0.06 1.97
CA ASP A 203 -31.26 -0.13 3.10
C ASP A 203 -31.47 1.23 3.79
N GLY A 204 -30.64 2.23 3.45
CA GLY A 204 -30.70 3.60 3.98
C GLY A 204 -30.25 3.73 5.44
N LEU A 205 -29.78 2.64 6.05
CA LEU A 205 -29.42 2.57 7.47
C LEU A 205 -27.95 2.19 7.66
N THR A 206 -27.40 1.36 6.76
CA THR A 206 -26.07 0.80 6.90
C THR A 206 -25.07 1.56 6.05
N ARG A 207 -24.14 2.25 6.71
CA ARG A 207 -23.00 2.91 6.07
C ARG A 207 -21.78 2.94 6.96
N THR A 208 -20.62 3.00 6.34
CA THR A 208 -19.36 3.32 7.03
C THR A 208 -18.80 4.60 6.43
N VAL A 209 -18.32 5.52 7.26
CA VAL A 209 -17.70 6.77 6.83
C VAL A 209 -16.34 6.88 7.49
N GLU A 210 -15.30 6.94 6.67
CA GLU A 210 -13.92 7.14 7.11
C GLU A 210 -13.44 8.51 6.67
N LYS A 211 -12.90 9.28 7.61
CA LYS A 211 -12.35 10.61 7.36
C LYS A 211 -10.88 10.59 7.73
N GLN A 212 -10.03 10.82 6.76
CA GLN A 212 -8.59 10.68 6.93
C GLN A 212 -7.87 11.77 6.14
N GLU A 213 -6.75 12.23 6.69
CA GLU A 213 -5.82 13.09 5.97
C GLU A 213 -5.21 12.32 4.79
N TYR A 214 -5.03 12.97 3.65
CA TYR A 214 -4.51 12.34 2.44
C TYR A 214 -3.05 11.92 2.62
N ILE A 215 -2.78 10.62 2.46
CA ILE A 215 -1.46 10.02 2.75
C ILE A 215 -0.61 9.71 1.50
N HIS A 216 -0.96 10.25 0.33
CA HIS A 216 -0.26 9.94 -0.93
C HIS A 216 -0.29 8.45 -1.32
N ASP A 217 -1.31 7.72 -0.85
CA ASP A 217 -1.57 6.33 -1.17
C ASP A 217 -3.07 6.11 -1.42
N TYR A 218 -3.44 4.87 -1.76
CA TYR A 218 -4.82 4.45 -1.74
C TYR A 218 -5.36 4.57 -0.31
N MET A 219 -6.55 5.11 -0.20
CA MET A 219 -7.28 5.21 1.05
C MET A 219 -8.58 4.45 0.88
N TRP A 220 -9.12 3.88 1.96
CA TRP A 220 -10.36 3.12 1.91
C TRP A 220 -11.27 3.38 3.10
N SER A 221 -12.56 3.13 2.89
CA SER A 221 -13.51 2.96 3.98
C SER A 221 -13.40 1.57 4.61
N MET A 222 -14.05 1.39 5.75
CA MET A 222 -14.33 0.05 6.27
C MET A 222 -15.28 -0.71 5.33
N ILE A 223 -15.34 -2.04 5.49
CA ILE A 223 -16.17 -2.90 4.64
C ILE A 223 -17.63 -2.93 5.08
N LEU A 224 -18.50 -3.23 4.12
CA LEU A 224 -19.85 -3.74 4.35
C LEU A 224 -19.99 -5.10 3.69
N LEU A 225 -20.58 -6.05 4.40
CA LEU A 225 -21.07 -7.30 3.85
C LEU A 225 -22.17 -7.00 2.84
N VAL A 226 -22.08 -7.67 1.70
CA VAL A 226 -23.05 -7.54 0.61
C VAL A 226 -24.26 -8.42 0.90
N GLY A 227 -25.44 -7.79 0.86
CA GLY A 227 -26.73 -8.43 1.00
C GLY A 227 -27.60 -8.28 -0.26
N PRO A 228 -28.93 -8.36 -0.13
CA PRO A 228 -29.86 -8.21 -1.26
C PRO A 228 -29.91 -6.76 -1.79
N ASP A 229 -29.64 -5.80 -0.91
CA ASP A 229 -29.67 -4.38 -1.24
C ASP A 229 -28.40 -3.95 -1.98
N PRO A 230 -28.50 -3.02 -2.94
CA PRO A 230 -27.35 -2.54 -3.69
C PRO A 230 -26.38 -1.78 -2.79
N VAL A 231 -25.10 -1.77 -3.15
CA VAL A 231 -24.06 -0.99 -2.47
C VAL A 231 -23.52 0.11 -3.37
N ARG A 232 -23.15 1.24 -2.77
CA ARG A 232 -22.56 2.40 -3.47
C ARG A 232 -21.39 2.98 -2.68
N ALA A 233 -20.33 3.33 -3.37
CA ALA A 233 -19.20 4.07 -2.81
C ALA A 233 -19.32 5.57 -3.12
N ARG A 234 -18.99 6.41 -2.14
CA ARG A 234 -18.83 7.87 -2.30
C ARG A 234 -17.48 8.33 -1.76
N VAL A 235 -16.99 9.42 -2.31
CA VAL A 235 -15.86 10.17 -1.77
C VAL A 235 -16.14 11.66 -1.82
N GLN A 236 -15.69 12.37 -0.77
CA GLN A 236 -15.55 13.82 -0.75
C GLN A 236 -14.08 14.19 -0.52
N VAL A 237 -13.61 15.20 -1.25
CA VAL A 237 -12.26 15.78 -1.13
C VAL A 237 -12.40 17.18 -0.56
N LEU A 238 -11.84 17.38 0.63
CA LEU A 238 -11.80 18.65 1.32
C LEU A 238 -10.38 19.20 1.28
N ILE A 239 -10.25 20.50 1.04
CA ILE A 239 -8.98 21.22 1.05
C ILE A 239 -9.11 22.37 2.05
N ASN A 240 -8.24 22.39 3.06
CA ASN A 240 -8.27 23.34 4.18
C ASN A 240 -9.67 23.45 4.82
N GLY A 241 -10.33 22.30 5.03
CA GLY A 241 -11.66 22.18 5.62
C GLY A 241 -12.84 22.53 4.70
N ARG A 242 -12.60 22.92 3.44
CA ARG A 242 -13.66 23.24 2.47
C ARG A 242 -13.88 22.09 1.50
N LEU A 243 -15.13 21.69 1.27
CA LEU A 243 -15.48 20.72 0.23
C LEU A 243 -15.16 21.29 -1.16
N MET A 244 -14.25 20.61 -1.86
CA MET A 244 -13.78 21.03 -3.19
C MET A 244 -14.23 20.09 -4.29
N GLY A 245 -14.38 18.79 -4.02
CA GLY A 245 -14.79 17.80 -5.01
C GLY A 245 -15.51 16.62 -4.37
N ALA A 246 -16.35 15.96 -5.15
CA ALA A 246 -17.05 14.75 -4.73
C ALA A 246 -17.22 13.80 -5.93
N GLY A 247 -17.37 12.51 -5.64
CA GLY A 247 -17.74 11.51 -6.63
C GLY A 247 -18.48 10.36 -5.98
N GLU A 248 -19.34 9.71 -6.75
CA GLU A 248 -20.07 8.52 -6.33
C GLU A 248 -20.13 7.50 -7.46
N THR A 249 -20.10 6.22 -7.10
CA THR A 249 -20.26 5.12 -8.05
C THR A 249 -21.74 4.87 -8.35
N LEU A 250 -22.00 4.03 -9.34
CA LEU A 250 -23.32 3.40 -9.47
C LEU A 250 -23.65 2.58 -8.21
N ALA A 251 -24.94 2.46 -7.91
CA ALA A 251 -25.44 1.52 -6.92
C ALA A 251 -25.57 0.15 -7.58
N LEU A 252 -24.84 -0.86 -7.09
CA LEU A 252 -24.78 -2.19 -7.70
C LEU A 252 -25.27 -3.26 -6.73
N SER A 253 -26.15 -4.14 -7.22
CA SER A 253 -26.57 -5.36 -6.51
C SER A 253 -25.59 -6.50 -6.83
N LEU A 254 -25.06 -7.17 -5.82
CA LEU A 254 -24.02 -8.21 -5.95
C LEU A 254 -24.49 -9.57 -5.41
N SER A 255 -25.77 -9.86 -5.61
CA SER A 255 -26.46 -11.09 -5.20
C SER A 255 -25.88 -12.34 -5.84
#